data_AF-A0AAD5H348-F1
#
_entry.id   AF-A0AAD5H348-F1
#
_cell.length_a   1.000
_cell.length_b   1.000
_cell.length_c   1.000
_cell.angle_alpha   90.00
_cell.angle_beta   90.00
_cell.angle_gamma   90.00
#
_symmetry.space_group_name_H-M   'P 1'
#
loop_
_entity.id
_entity.type
_entity.pdbx_description
1 polymer ?
#
loop_
_entity_poly.entity_id
_entity_poly.type
_entity_poly.pdbx_seq_one_letter_code
_entity_poly.pdbx_strand_id
1 'polypeptide(L)'
;MVEFVNDTGLTVQTVWLNYRGEERIYFTLAPGAHVRQPTFTAHPWRFQAPDAPGQLCVVDDQAIFYSPPKAQPDAAPLQARIVLAGSVPWSPCTHAAFPEAFRREAATLLRCHHRLQHAAGHGAAPTSAAAPAMSPAQEQQQQQQQQQGRGLQSWLQRLPRISSGSRSWPGTPRTAMAVGQTALAAAPSRPHLGDLPQELLLLVLAAAAPSIPLLIKPAVPHGLQPGDMSEEEAAQLFRMPGGDGSSKDAAAAQQG
;
A
#
# COMPACT_ATOMS: atom_id res chain seq x y z
N MET A 1 6.98 27.83 -18.07
CA MET A 1 7.89 27.79 -16.92
C MET A 1 7.23 26.93 -15.87
N VAL A 2 7.91 25.89 -15.40
CA VAL A 2 7.44 25.00 -14.32
C VAL A 2 8.41 25.11 -13.16
N GLU A 3 7.91 25.13 -11.94
CA GLU A 3 8.70 25.04 -10.72
C GLU A 3 8.60 23.62 -10.17
N PHE A 4 9.67 22.84 -10.31
CA PHE A 4 9.75 21.51 -9.72
C PHE A 4 10.15 21.62 -8.26
N VAL A 5 9.39 20.99 -7.38
CA VAL A 5 9.62 21.00 -5.92
C VAL A 5 9.76 19.57 -5.43
N ASN A 6 10.85 19.24 -4.75
CA ASN A 6 11.10 17.90 -4.23
C ASN A 6 10.59 17.75 -2.78
N ASP A 7 9.47 17.06 -2.60
CA ASP A 7 8.84 16.80 -1.30
C ASP A 7 9.04 15.34 -0.82
N THR A 8 9.92 14.56 -1.47
CA THR A 8 10.08 13.11 -1.20
C THR A 8 10.93 12.77 0.02
N GLY A 9 11.58 13.76 0.65
CA GLY A 9 12.59 13.52 1.69
C GLY A 9 13.89 12.85 1.19
N LEU A 10 13.95 12.49 -0.09
CA LEU A 10 15.06 11.82 -0.77
C LEU A 10 15.67 12.73 -1.84
N THR A 11 16.87 12.39 -2.29
CA THR A 11 17.43 13.01 -3.50
C THR A 11 16.62 12.55 -4.72
N VAL A 12 16.19 13.47 -5.58
CA VAL A 12 15.41 13.16 -6.79
C VAL A 12 16.18 13.58 -8.02
N GLN A 13 16.38 12.65 -8.95
CA GLN A 13 16.82 12.93 -10.31
C GLN A 13 15.61 13.26 -11.18
N THR A 14 15.65 14.40 -11.85
CA THR A 14 14.67 14.81 -12.84
C THR A 14 15.16 14.38 -14.22
N VAL A 15 14.37 13.53 -14.87
CA VAL A 15 14.69 12.87 -16.14
C VAL A 15 13.73 13.36 -17.21
N TRP A 16 14.28 13.90 -18.30
CA TRP A 16 13.51 14.22 -19.50
C TRP A 16 13.49 13.01 -20.43
N LEU A 17 12.32 12.64 -20.93
CA LEU A 17 12.20 11.65 -22.00
C LEU A 17 12.30 12.38 -23.34
N ASN A 18 13.37 12.14 -24.09
CA ASN A 18 13.54 12.77 -25.39
C ASN A 18 12.52 12.23 -26.42
N TYR A 19 12.49 12.80 -27.63
CA TYR A 19 11.55 12.39 -28.68
C TYR A 19 11.74 10.95 -29.19
N ARG A 20 12.83 10.28 -28.82
CA ARG A 20 13.08 8.85 -29.11
C ARG A 20 12.68 7.95 -27.92
N GLY A 21 12.15 8.53 -26.84
CA GLY A 21 11.84 7.82 -25.61
C GLY A 21 13.07 7.49 -24.76
N GLU A 22 14.25 8.03 -25.08
CA GLU A 22 15.46 7.81 -24.28
C GLU A 22 15.47 8.75 -23.07
N GLU A 23 15.85 8.20 -21.92
CA GLU A 23 15.99 8.94 -20.67
C GLU A 23 17.24 9.84 -20.70
N ARG A 24 17.06 11.12 -20.35
CA ARG A 24 18.14 12.10 -20.18
C ARG A 24 18.02 12.76 -18.81
N ILE A 25 18.97 12.44 -17.91
CA ILE A 25 19.07 13.12 -16.62
C ILE A 25 19.35 14.60 -16.90
N TYR A 26 18.50 15.47 -16.35
CA TYR A 26 18.57 16.90 -16.61
C TYR A 26 19.15 17.66 -15.42
N PHE A 27 18.63 17.43 -14.21
CA PHE A 27 19.23 17.89 -12.96
C PHE A 27 18.84 16.98 -11.78
N THR A 28 19.44 17.23 -10.62
CA THR A 28 19.14 16.53 -9.36
C THR A 28 18.69 17.55 -8.30
N LEU A 29 17.63 17.23 -7.57
CA LEU A 29 17.08 18.02 -6.48
C LEU A 29 17.37 17.34 -5.15
N ALA A 30 18.00 18.07 -4.22
CA ALA A 30 18.08 17.66 -2.83
C ALA A 30 16.67 17.65 -2.17
N PRO A 31 16.47 16.95 -1.05
CA PRO A 31 15.22 17.03 -0.29
C PRO A 31 14.81 18.47 0.01
N GLY A 32 13.56 18.86 -0.29
CA GLY A 32 13.03 20.21 -0.09
C GLY A 32 13.54 21.27 -1.08
N ALA A 33 14.45 20.91 -1.99
CA ALA A 33 14.93 21.83 -3.02
C ALA A 33 13.88 22.04 -4.12
N HIS A 34 13.97 23.19 -4.79
CA HIS A 34 13.14 23.50 -5.95
C HIS A 34 13.95 24.17 -7.06
N VAL A 35 13.51 23.99 -8.30
CA VAL A 35 14.11 24.59 -9.51
C VAL A 35 13.02 25.08 -10.45
N ARG A 36 13.19 26.31 -10.95
CA ARG A 36 12.38 26.84 -12.05
C ARG A 36 13.00 26.42 -13.37
N GLN A 37 12.28 25.57 -14.10
CA GLN A 37 12.70 25.01 -15.36
C GLN A 37 11.87 25.58 -16.52
N PRO A 38 12.50 26.26 -17.50
CA PRO A 38 11.87 26.49 -18.79
C PRO A 38 11.70 25.15 -19.49
N THR A 39 10.46 24.74 -19.71
CA THR A 39 10.09 23.49 -20.41
C THR A 39 8.95 23.77 -21.38
N PHE A 40 8.81 22.92 -22.39
CA PHE A 40 7.67 22.91 -23.31
C PHE A 40 6.57 21.99 -22.80
N THR A 41 5.36 22.20 -23.31
CA THR A 41 4.16 21.42 -22.92
C THR A 41 4.27 19.94 -23.29
N ALA A 42 4.86 19.66 -24.44
CA ALA A 42 5.03 18.30 -24.96
C ALA A 42 6.23 17.55 -24.35
N HIS A 43 6.96 18.13 -23.39
CA HIS A 43 8.12 17.48 -22.79
C HIS A 43 7.69 16.56 -21.65
N PRO A 44 7.91 15.23 -21.76
CA PRO A 44 7.59 14.30 -20.69
C PRO A 44 8.71 14.29 -19.64
N TRP A 45 8.34 14.43 -18.38
CA TRP A 45 9.24 14.40 -17.24
C TRP A 45 8.96 13.19 -16.35
N ARG A 46 10.02 12.49 -15.95
CA ARG A 46 10.01 11.39 -14.98
C ARG A 46 10.91 11.76 -13.81
N PHE A 47 10.58 11.26 -12.63
CA PHE A 47 11.33 11.51 -11.40
C PHE A 47 11.81 10.19 -10.81
N GLN A 48 13.07 10.12 -10.42
CA GLN A 48 13.68 8.91 -9.90
C GLN A 48 14.42 9.22 -8.60
N ALA A 49 14.24 8.38 -7.57
CA ALA A 49 15.00 8.48 -6.33
C ALA A 49 16.09 7.40 -6.33
N PRO A 50 17.36 7.72 -6.69
CA PRO A 50 18.43 6.72 -6.79
C PRO A 50 18.73 6.04 -5.44
N ASP A 51 18.48 6.74 -4.32
CA ASP A 51 18.70 6.24 -2.97
C ASP A 51 17.64 5.20 -2.52
N ALA A 52 16.51 5.13 -3.22
CA ALA A 52 15.39 4.22 -2.90
C ALA A 52 14.90 3.52 -4.18
N PRO A 53 15.69 2.61 -4.77
CA PRO A 53 15.31 1.92 -6.00
C PRO A 53 14.00 1.16 -5.79
N GLY A 54 13.07 1.33 -6.73
CA GLY A 54 11.73 0.73 -6.68
C GLY A 54 10.66 1.62 -6.06
N GLN A 55 11.02 2.71 -5.37
CA GLN A 55 10.05 3.74 -5.03
C GLN A 55 9.78 4.63 -6.24
N LEU A 56 8.51 4.80 -6.56
CA LEU A 56 8.08 5.62 -7.68
C LEU A 56 7.84 7.06 -7.19
N CYS A 57 8.46 8.03 -7.83
CA CYS A 57 8.17 9.45 -7.61
C CYS A 57 7.11 9.89 -8.63
N VAL A 58 6.12 10.66 -8.17
CA VAL A 58 4.97 11.12 -8.96
C VAL A 58 4.75 12.62 -8.76
N VAL A 59 4.08 13.23 -9.73
CA VAL A 59 3.49 14.58 -9.61
C VAL A 59 2.01 14.41 -9.88
N ASP A 60 1.15 14.85 -8.95
CA ASP A 60 -0.30 14.70 -9.04
C ASP A 60 -0.75 13.25 -9.34
N ASP A 61 -0.15 12.27 -8.64
CA ASP A 61 -0.36 10.82 -8.81
C ASP A 61 -0.02 10.27 -10.21
N GLN A 62 0.71 11.04 -11.03
CA GLN A 62 1.19 10.64 -12.35
C GLN A 62 2.69 10.34 -12.35
N ALA A 63 3.06 9.19 -12.91
CA ALA A 63 4.46 8.77 -13.05
C ALA A 63 5.23 9.58 -14.10
N ILE A 64 4.52 10.15 -15.07
CA ILE A 64 5.06 11.01 -16.12
C ILE A 64 4.30 12.33 -16.05
N PHE A 65 5.03 13.42 -15.86
CA PHE A 65 4.48 14.76 -15.82
C PHE A 65 4.63 15.43 -17.19
N TYR A 66 3.55 16.05 -17.65
CA TYR A 66 3.55 16.94 -18.81
C TYR A 66 3.19 18.34 -18.32
N SER A 67 3.93 19.35 -18.77
CA SER A 67 3.55 20.73 -18.47
C SER A 67 2.26 21.05 -19.25
N PRO A 68 1.16 21.48 -18.60
CA PRO A 68 -0.01 21.94 -19.31
C PRO A 68 0.30 23.22 -20.10
N PRO A 69 -0.50 23.54 -21.14
CA PRO A 69 -0.44 24.82 -21.83
C PRO A 69 -0.57 25.99 -20.86
N LYS A 70 0.24 27.03 -21.06
CA LYS A 70 0.18 28.21 -20.21
C LYS A 70 -1.15 28.93 -20.48
N ALA A 71 -2.06 28.90 -19.51
CA ALA A 71 -3.39 29.50 -19.68
C ALA A 71 -3.35 31.03 -19.84
N GLN A 72 -2.38 31.71 -19.24
CA GLN A 72 -2.22 33.17 -19.32
C GLN A 72 -0.74 33.57 -19.24
N PRO A 73 -0.28 34.58 -20.03
CA PRO A 73 1.12 35.00 -20.05
C PRO A 73 1.65 35.47 -18.69
N ASP A 74 0.81 36.01 -17.82
CA ASP A 74 1.20 36.53 -16.50
C ASP A 74 0.88 35.58 -15.34
N ALA A 75 0.37 34.38 -15.62
CA ALA A 75 0.14 33.39 -14.58
C ALA A 75 1.46 32.99 -13.89
N ALA A 76 1.39 32.79 -12.57
CA ALA A 76 2.49 32.25 -11.78
C ALA A 76 2.99 30.92 -12.40
N PRO A 77 4.28 30.58 -12.23
CA PRO A 77 4.79 29.29 -12.68
C PRO A 77 3.96 28.15 -12.10
N LEU A 78 3.63 27.16 -12.92
CA LEU A 78 2.99 25.94 -12.43
C LEU A 78 3.96 25.22 -11.49
N GLN A 79 3.48 24.84 -10.31
CA GLN A 79 4.27 24.09 -9.35
C GLN A 79 4.04 22.59 -9.54
N ALA A 80 5.10 21.85 -9.88
CA ALA A 80 5.11 20.41 -10.01
C ALA A 80 5.74 19.80 -8.74
N ARG A 81 4.89 19.43 -7.78
CA ARG A 81 5.32 18.86 -6.50
C ARG A 81 5.60 17.38 -6.66
N ILE A 82 6.86 17.00 -6.49
CA ILE A 82 7.33 15.63 -6.62
C ILE A 82 7.20 14.96 -5.26
N VAL A 83 6.38 13.91 -5.20
CA VAL A 83 6.12 13.13 -4.00
C VAL A 83 6.38 11.65 -4.26
N LEU A 84 6.53 10.86 -3.20
CA LEU A 84 6.54 9.40 -3.34
C LEU A 84 5.12 8.93 -3.63
N ALA A 85 4.96 8.03 -4.60
CA ALA A 85 3.67 7.43 -4.91
C ALA A 85 3.13 6.72 -3.67
N GLY A 86 1.86 6.96 -3.35
CA GLY A 86 1.19 6.17 -2.33
C GLY A 86 1.20 4.69 -2.71
N SER A 87 1.30 3.79 -1.73
CA SER A 87 1.16 2.36 -1.96
C SER A 87 -0.27 1.92 -1.63
N VAL A 88 -0.88 1.10 -2.46
CA VAL A 88 -2.17 0.48 -2.12
C VAL A 88 -1.92 -0.60 -1.06
N PRO A 89 -2.44 -0.45 0.18
CA PRO A 89 -2.30 -1.50 1.18
C PRO A 89 -3.07 -2.74 0.72
N TRP A 90 -2.49 -3.91 0.96
CA TRP A 90 -3.19 -5.15 0.67
C TRP A 90 -4.33 -5.37 1.66
N SER A 91 -5.48 -5.76 1.12
CA SER A 91 -6.66 -6.22 1.84
C SER A 91 -7.42 -7.19 0.95
N PRO A 92 -8.37 -7.96 1.49
CA PRO A 92 -9.26 -8.78 0.67
C PRO A 92 -9.99 -7.99 -0.43
N CYS A 93 -10.36 -6.74 -0.16
CA CYS A 93 -11.06 -5.86 -1.10
C CYS A 93 -10.14 -5.34 -2.22
N THR A 94 -8.87 -5.09 -1.91
CA THR A 94 -7.86 -4.61 -2.88
C THR A 94 -7.10 -5.76 -3.56
N HIS A 95 -7.31 -7.01 -3.14
CA HIS A 95 -6.57 -8.18 -3.60
C HIS A 95 -6.54 -8.32 -5.13
N ALA A 96 -7.62 -7.97 -5.83
CA ALA A 96 -7.70 -8.06 -7.28
C ALA A 96 -6.70 -7.16 -8.02
N ALA A 97 -6.25 -6.07 -7.40
CA ALA A 97 -5.26 -5.15 -7.97
C ALA A 97 -3.82 -5.69 -7.91
N PHE A 98 -3.57 -6.80 -7.20
CA PHE A 98 -2.24 -7.34 -6.99
C PHE A 98 -1.78 -8.30 -8.09
N PRO A 99 -0.45 -8.44 -8.32
CA PRO A 99 0.09 -9.36 -9.32
C PRO A 99 -0.49 -10.77 -9.20
N GLU A 100 -0.79 -11.39 -10.34
CA GLU A 100 -1.40 -12.72 -10.40
C GLU A 100 -0.63 -13.78 -9.61
N ALA A 101 0.71 -13.73 -9.64
CA ALA A 101 1.57 -14.63 -8.87
C ALA A 101 1.26 -14.57 -7.37
N PHE A 102 1.25 -13.36 -6.80
CA PHE A 102 0.91 -13.15 -5.39
C PHE A 102 -0.53 -13.57 -5.09
N ARG A 103 -1.50 -13.22 -5.97
CA ARG A 103 -2.90 -13.61 -5.79
C ARG A 103 -3.08 -15.13 -5.70
N ARG A 104 -2.41 -15.88 -6.59
CA ARG A 104 -2.43 -17.35 -6.61
C ARG A 104 -1.82 -17.95 -5.34
N GLU A 105 -0.71 -17.40 -4.87
CA GLU A 105 -0.04 -17.87 -3.65
C GLU A 105 -0.89 -17.62 -2.40
N ALA A 106 -1.43 -16.41 -2.26
CA ALA A 106 -2.32 -16.07 -1.16
C ALA A 106 -3.58 -16.96 -1.15
N ALA A 107 -4.20 -17.19 -2.32
CA ALA A 107 -5.34 -18.11 -2.44
C ALA A 107 -4.97 -19.55 -2.05
N THR A 108 -3.79 -20.02 -2.43
CA THR A 108 -3.29 -21.35 -2.07
C THR A 108 -3.11 -21.47 -0.56
N LEU A 109 -2.47 -20.46 0.07
CA LEU A 109 -2.25 -20.42 1.50
C LEU A 109 -3.58 -20.44 2.28
N LEU A 110 -4.54 -19.60 1.89
CA LEU A 110 -5.87 -19.55 2.51
C LEU A 110 -6.63 -20.88 2.37
N ARG A 111 -6.58 -21.52 1.21
CA ARG A 111 -7.19 -22.86 1.02
C ARG A 111 -6.51 -23.93 1.88
N CYS A 112 -5.18 -23.91 1.97
CA CYS A 112 -4.44 -24.83 2.83
C CYS A 112 -4.83 -24.67 4.30
N HIS A 113 -4.88 -23.42 4.78
CA HIS A 113 -5.32 -23.08 6.13
C HIS A 113 -6.75 -23.59 6.40
N HIS A 114 -7.70 -23.29 5.52
CA HIS A 114 -9.08 -23.76 5.64
C HIS A 114 -9.17 -25.29 5.74
N ARG A 115 -8.46 -26.02 4.87
CA ARG A 115 -8.45 -27.49 4.92
C ARG A 115 -7.91 -28.02 6.25
N LEU A 116 -6.85 -27.41 6.78
CA LEU A 116 -6.26 -27.83 8.05
C LEU A 116 -7.20 -27.57 9.23
N GLN A 117 -7.92 -26.44 9.23
CA GLN A 117 -8.93 -26.15 10.24
C GLN A 117 -10.07 -27.18 10.25
N HIS A 118 -10.57 -27.57 9.08
CA HIS A 118 -11.63 -28.59 8.99
C HIS A 118 -11.14 -29.98 9.38
N ALA A 119 -9.91 -30.36 9.03
CA ALA A 119 -9.33 -31.64 9.42
C ALA A 119 -9.15 -31.77 10.94
N ALA A 120 -8.81 -30.68 11.63
CA ALA A 120 -8.67 -30.68 13.09
C ALA A 120 -10.02 -30.82 13.82
N GLY A 121 -11.10 -30.27 13.25
CA GLY A 121 -12.43 -30.31 13.85
C GLY A 121 -13.15 -31.67 13.75
N HIS A 122 -12.78 -32.52 12.80
CA HIS A 122 -13.46 -33.81 12.58
C HIS A 122 -12.98 -34.95 13.49
N GLY A 123 -11.98 -34.72 14.35
CA GLY A 123 -11.41 -35.74 15.24
C GLY A 123 -12.10 -35.88 16.60
N ALA A 124 -12.98 -34.96 17.00
CA ALA A 124 -13.68 -35.00 18.27
C ALA A 124 -15.18 -35.09 18.03
N ALA A 125 -15.69 -36.30 17.83
CA ALA A 125 -17.13 -36.55 17.80
C ALA A 125 -17.73 -36.10 19.15
N PRO A 126 -18.61 -35.10 19.20
CA PRO A 126 -19.29 -34.73 20.43
C PRO A 126 -20.40 -35.75 20.69
N THR A 127 -20.12 -36.76 21.50
CA THR A 127 -21.15 -37.48 22.24
C THR A 127 -21.71 -36.53 23.29
N SER A 128 -22.71 -35.69 22.95
CA SER A 128 -23.51 -35.03 23.99
C SER A 128 -24.94 -34.78 23.54
N ALA A 129 -25.85 -35.23 24.39
CA ALA A 129 -27.28 -35.28 24.26
C ALA A 129 -27.97 -33.92 24.46
N ALA A 130 -29.26 -33.92 24.10
CA ALA A 130 -30.18 -32.81 23.90
C ALA A 130 -30.29 -31.75 25.01
N ALA A 131 -30.42 -30.49 24.61
CA ALA A 131 -31.01 -29.40 25.41
C ALA A 131 -31.77 -28.39 24.50
N PRO A 132 -32.81 -27.70 25.00
CA PRO A 132 -33.85 -27.05 24.20
C PRO A 132 -33.59 -25.58 23.83
N ALA A 133 -34.50 -25.06 23.01
CA ALA A 133 -34.31 -23.99 22.02
C ALA A 133 -34.32 -22.54 22.53
N MET A 134 -33.29 -21.79 22.13
CA MET A 134 -33.26 -20.32 22.01
C MET A 134 -33.32 -19.91 20.53
N SER A 135 -33.92 -18.75 20.24
CA SER A 135 -34.17 -18.27 18.88
C SER A 135 -32.85 -18.02 18.10
N PRO A 136 -32.63 -18.68 16.95
CA PRO A 136 -31.32 -18.83 16.33
C PRO A 136 -30.76 -17.57 15.65
N ALA A 137 -31.60 -16.57 15.36
CA ALA A 137 -31.22 -15.48 14.46
C ALA A 137 -30.42 -14.33 15.14
N GLN A 138 -30.71 -13.99 16.39
CA GLN A 138 -30.01 -12.89 17.10
C GLN A 138 -28.73 -13.35 17.78
N GLU A 139 -28.67 -14.60 18.22
CA GLU A 139 -27.52 -15.15 18.93
C GLU A 139 -26.34 -15.42 17.97
N GLN A 140 -26.62 -15.79 16.72
CA GLN A 140 -25.59 -15.99 15.69
C GLN A 140 -24.82 -14.70 15.37
N GLN A 141 -25.51 -13.56 15.23
CA GLN A 141 -24.85 -12.32 14.85
C GLN A 141 -23.99 -11.73 15.99
N GLN A 142 -24.42 -11.90 17.24
CA GLN A 142 -23.66 -11.44 18.41
C GLN A 142 -22.49 -12.37 18.75
N GLN A 143 -22.64 -13.71 18.59
CA GLN A 143 -21.52 -14.63 18.72
C GLN A 143 -20.47 -14.42 17.62
N GLN A 144 -20.89 -14.15 16.38
CA GLN A 144 -19.94 -13.97 15.28
C GLN A 144 -19.06 -12.72 15.47
N GLN A 145 -19.59 -11.61 16.02
CA GLN A 145 -18.77 -10.44 16.36
C GLN A 145 -17.87 -10.66 17.57
N GLN A 146 -18.30 -11.40 18.60
CA GLN A 146 -17.45 -11.67 19.78
C GLN A 146 -16.32 -12.66 19.50
N GLN A 147 -16.49 -13.57 18.54
CA GLN A 147 -15.46 -14.55 18.18
C GLN A 147 -14.30 -13.94 17.37
N GLN A 148 -14.57 -12.94 16.52
CA GLN A 148 -13.55 -12.31 15.66
C GLN A 148 -12.43 -11.58 16.43
N GLY A 149 -12.67 -11.15 17.68
CA GLY A 149 -11.65 -10.48 18.51
C GLY A 149 -10.91 -11.38 19.51
N ARG A 150 -11.57 -12.44 20.03
CA ARG A 150 -11.00 -13.27 21.10
C ARG A 150 -9.99 -14.30 20.60
N GLY A 151 -10.13 -14.76 19.36
CA GLY A 151 -9.23 -15.76 18.76
C GLY A 151 -7.78 -15.28 18.74
N LEU A 152 -7.55 -14.06 18.25
CA LEU A 152 -6.20 -13.50 18.12
C LEU A 152 -5.50 -13.32 19.47
N GLN A 153 -6.16 -12.70 20.46
CA GLN A 153 -5.58 -12.47 21.78
C GLN A 153 -5.24 -13.78 22.51
N SER A 154 -6.15 -14.76 22.48
CA SER A 154 -5.90 -16.07 23.09
C SER A 154 -4.77 -16.86 22.40
N TRP A 155 -4.60 -16.67 21.10
CA TRP A 155 -3.51 -17.28 20.36
C TRP A 155 -2.16 -16.58 20.62
N LEU A 156 -2.14 -15.24 20.67
CA LEU A 156 -0.94 -14.47 21.03
C LEU A 156 -0.42 -14.82 22.43
N GLN A 157 -1.31 -15.11 23.38
CA GLN A 157 -0.93 -15.58 24.72
C GLN A 157 -0.33 -16.99 24.72
N ARG A 158 -0.62 -17.82 23.71
CA ARG A 158 -0.06 -19.17 23.54
C ARG A 158 1.28 -19.18 22.83
N LEU A 159 1.65 -18.09 22.16
CA LEU A 159 2.99 -17.98 21.61
C LEU A 159 4.01 -18.01 22.75
N PRO A 160 5.06 -18.84 22.66
CA PRO A 160 6.18 -18.71 23.58
C PRO A 160 6.64 -17.26 23.47
N ARG A 161 6.74 -16.56 24.61
CA ARG A 161 7.26 -15.19 24.64
C ARG A 161 8.58 -15.23 23.89
N ILE A 162 8.59 -14.70 22.67
CA ILE A 162 9.79 -14.52 21.89
C ILE A 162 10.49 -13.40 22.62
N SER A 163 11.21 -13.74 23.69
CA SER A 163 12.14 -12.82 24.31
C SER A 163 13.02 -12.38 23.16
N SER A 164 12.99 -11.09 22.84
CA SER A 164 13.93 -10.38 21.97
C SER A 164 15.32 -10.36 22.61
N GLY A 165 15.74 -11.50 23.16
CA GLY A 165 17.11 -11.78 23.51
C GLY A 165 17.87 -11.80 22.22
N SER A 166 18.63 -10.72 22.00
CA SER A 166 19.81 -10.72 21.15
C SER A 166 20.54 -12.05 21.35
N ARG A 167 20.39 -12.97 20.38
CA ARG A 167 21.20 -14.19 20.37
C ARG A 167 22.60 -13.75 19.98
N SER A 168 23.38 -13.35 20.98
CA SER A 168 24.83 -13.49 20.89
C SER A 168 25.10 -14.97 20.63
N TRP A 169 25.51 -15.30 19.41
CA TRP A 169 25.93 -16.65 19.05
C TRP A 169 27.00 -17.11 20.05
N PRO A 170 26.77 -18.17 20.84
CA PRO A 170 27.77 -18.64 21.78
C PRO A 170 28.85 -19.36 20.98
N GLY A 171 30.08 -18.84 21.07
CA GLY A 171 31.28 -19.63 20.79
C GLY A 171 31.23 -20.91 21.63
N THR A 172 31.61 -22.01 21.00
CA THR A 172 31.69 -23.35 21.58
C THR A 172 32.42 -23.36 22.92
N PRO A 173 31.85 -24.04 23.94
CA PRO A 173 32.69 -24.73 24.89
C PRO A 173 32.38 -26.23 24.92
N ARG A 174 33.48 -26.92 25.18
CA ARG A 174 33.74 -28.34 25.11
C ARG A 174 33.42 -28.98 26.46
N THR A 175 32.71 -30.11 26.41
CA THR A 175 32.79 -31.30 27.29
C THR A 175 32.70 -31.11 28.81
N ALA A 176 31.65 -31.66 29.43
CA ALA A 176 31.78 -32.60 30.57
C ALA A 176 30.43 -33.23 30.93
N MET A 177 30.50 -34.48 31.36
CA MET A 177 29.40 -35.42 31.58
C MET A 177 28.69 -35.21 32.91
N ALA A 178 27.37 -35.31 32.93
CA ALA A 178 26.61 -35.71 34.10
C ALA A 178 25.32 -36.42 33.67
N VAL A 179 25.25 -37.72 33.99
CA VAL A 179 24.10 -38.60 33.75
C VAL A 179 23.09 -38.36 34.87
N GLY A 180 22.02 -37.62 34.54
CA GLY A 180 20.82 -37.50 35.37
C GLY A 180 19.61 -37.53 34.45
N GLN A 181 18.88 -38.65 34.44
CA GLN A 181 17.60 -38.78 33.73
C GLN A 181 16.52 -37.96 34.44
N THR A 182 16.50 -36.65 34.22
CA THR A 182 15.30 -35.84 34.46
C THR A 182 14.31 -36.14 33.36
N ALA A 183 13.11 -36.59 33.74
CA ALA A 183 11.99 -36.83 32.85
C ALA A 183 11.79 -35.61 31.93
N LEU A 184 12.05 -35.81 30.63
CA LEU A 184 11.85 -34.82 29.58
C LEU A 184 10.36 -34.46 29.55
N ALA A 185 10.01 -33.32 30.15
CA ALA A 185 8.70 -32.71 29.97
C ALA A 185 8.40 -32.65 28.46
N ALA A 186 7.25 -33.18 28.05
CA ALA A 186 6.85 -33.24 26.65
C ALA A 186 7.01 -31.85 26.04
N ALA A 187 7.85 -31.76 25.00
CA ALA A 187 8.12 -30.49 24.34
C ALA A 187 6.80 -29.91 23.82
N PRO A 188 6.56 -28.59 24.00
CA PRO A 188 5.34 -27.97 23.49
C PRO A 188 5.24 -28.20 21.99
N SER A 189 4.09 -28.71 21.55
CA SER A 189 3.76 -28.92 20.14
C SER A 189 3.99 -27.63 19.37
N ARG A 190 4.69 -27.69 18.24
CA ARG A 190 4.86 -26.51 17.39
C ARG A 190 3.49 -26.08 16.86
N PRO A 191 3.15 -24.77 16.87
CA PRO A 191 1.89 -24.31 16.32
C PRO A 191 1.82 -24.67 14.84
N HIS A 192 0.75 -25.34 14.41
CA HIS A 192 0.53 -25.68 13.02
C HIS A 192 -0.17 -24.51 12.30
N LEU A 193 -0.02 -24.45 10.98
CA LEU A 193 -0.68 -23.42 10.16
C LEU A 193 -2.20 -23.40 10.38
N GLY A 194 -2.84 -24.57 10.55
CA GLY A 194 -4.28 -24.66 10.82
C GLY A 194 -4.71 -24.04 12.15
N ASP A 195 -3.81 -23.95 13.13
CA ASP A 195 -4.10 -23.37 14.45
C ASP A 195 -4.05 -21.84 14.45
N LEU A 196 -3.58 -21.24 13.35
CA LEU A 196 -3.42 -19.80 13.22
C LEU A 196 -4.80 -19.12 13.06
N PRO A 197 -5.10 -18.06 13.83
CA PRO A 197 -6.30 -17.26 13.60
C PRO A 197 -6.31 -16.68 12.18
N GLN A 198 -7.49 -16.61 11.57
CA GLN A 198 -7.64 -16.12 10.20
C GLN A 198 -7.14 -14.67 10.07
N GLU A 199 -7.36 -13.85 11.08
CA GLU A 199 -6.94 -12.45 11.13
C GLU A 199 -5.41 -12.34 11.05
N LEU A 200 -4.70 -13.22 11.76
CA LEU A 200 -3.25 -13.23 11.72
C LEU A 200 -2.73 -13.70 10.35
N LEU A 201 -3.42 -14.64 9.71
CA LEU A 201 -3.07 -15.06 8.36
C LEU A 201 -3.22 -13.92 7.36
N LEU A 202 -4.29 -13.13 7.49
CA LEU A 202 -4.50 -11.94 6.67
C LEU A 202 -3.44 -10.86 6.94
N LEU A 203 -3.00 -10.69 8.19
CA LEU A 203 -1.88 -9.78 8.51
C LEU A 203 -0.56 -10.25 7.90
N VAL A 204 -0.28 -11.56 7.95
CA VAL A 204 0.90 -12.15 7.29
C VAL A 204 0.85 -11.92 5.78
N LEU A 205 -0.30 -12.14 5.15
CA LEU A 205 -0.50 -11.86 3.73
C LEU A 205 -0.34 -10.37 3.42
N ALA A 206 -0.89 -9.49 4.26
CA ALA A 206 -0.75 -8.04 4.09
C ALA A 206 0.71 -7.59 4.17
N ALA A 207 1.48 -8.15 5.11
CA ALA A 207 2.90 -7.85 5.28
C ALA A 207 3.78 -8.44 4.15
N ALA A 208 3.37 -9.57 3.59
CA ALA A 208 4.06 -10.21 2.46
C ALA A 208 3.65 -9.63 1.09
N ALA A 209 2.63 -8.78 1.04
CA ALA A 209 2.12 -8.26 -0.21
C ALA A 209 3.13 -7.32 -0.87
N PRO A 210 3.35 -7.43 -2.20
CA PRO A 210 4.22 -6.50 -2.91
C PRO A 210 3.66 -5.09 -2.85
N SER A 211 4.52 -4.08 -2.72
CA SER A 211 4.09 -2.68 -2.82
C SER A 211 3.64 -2.37 -4.24
N ILE A 212 2.42 -1.86 -4.38
CA ILE A 212 1.88 -1.44 -5.67
C ILE A 212 1.67 0.07 -5.60
N PRO A 213 2.39 0.85 -6.42
CA PRO A 213 2.17 2.28 -6.46
C PRO A 213 0.76 2.57 -6.98
N LEU A 214 0.03 3.40 -6.25
CA LEU A 214 -1.24 3.94 -6.69
C LEU A 214 -0.93 4.98 -7.77
N LEU A 215 -1.27 4.65 -9.01
CA LEU A 215 -1.23 5.58 -10.13
C LEU A 215 -2.65 5.88 -10.54
N ILE A 216 -3.04 7.15 -10.42
CA ILE A 216 -4.33 7.59 -10.93
C ILE A 216 -4.13 7.80 -12.43
N LYS A 217 -4.69 6.89 -13.22
CA LYS A 217 -4.78 7.13 -14.66
C LYS A 217 -5.63 8.39 -14.85
N PRO A 218 -5.12 9.45 -15.50
CA PRO A 218 -5.95 10.60 -15.80
C PRO A 218 -7.18 10.11 -16.56
N ALA A 219 -8.35 10.63 -16.19
CA ALA A 219 -9.60 10.25 -16.83
C ALA A 219 -9.53 10.63 -18.31
N VAL A 220 -9.21 9.67 -19.17
CA VAL A 220 -9.40 9.84 -20.62
C VAL A 220 -10.90 9.66 -20.83
N PRO A 221 -11.66 10.68 -21.28
CA PRO A 221 -13.09 10.55 -21.39
C PRO A 221 -13.39 9.45 -22.40
N HIS A 222 -14.22 8.50 -21.98
CA HIS A 222 -14.55 7.34 -22.80
C HIS A 222 -15.26 7.80 -24.08
N GLY A 223 -14.73 7.42 -25.24
CA GLY A 223 -15.37 7.67 -26.54
C GLY A 223 -14.70 8.73 -27.43
N LEU A 224 -13.67 9.43 -26.95
CA LEU A 224 -12.90 10.34 -27.80
C LEU A 224 -11.95 9.56 -28.72
N GLN A 225 -12.26 9.52 -30.02
CA GLN A 225 -11.28 9.11 -31.02
C GLN A 225 -10.20 10.20 -31.14
N PRO A 226 -8.95 9.83 -31.44
CA PRO A 226 -7.91 10.81 -31.80
C PRO A 226 -8.38 11.65 -33.01
N GLY A 227 -8.86 12.87 -32.76
CA GLY A 227 -9.40 13.78 -33.78
C GLY A 227 -10.78 14.39 -33.44
N ASP A 228 -11.53 13.79 -32.52
CA ASP A 228 -12.88 14.26 -32.16
C ASP A 228 -12.88 15.36 -31.09
N MET A 229 -11.71 15.65 -30.52
CA MET A 229 -11.57 16.58 -29.42
C MET A 229 -11.27 17.97 -29.95
N SER A 230 -12.13 18.94 -29.66
CA SER A 230 -11.80 20.33 -29.94
C SER A 230 -10.55 20.74 -29.14
N GLU A 231 -9.76 21.69 -29.68
CA GLU A 231 -8.55 22.19 -29.01
C GLU A 231 -8.85 22.69 -27.57
N GLU A 232 -10.07 23.18 -27.36
CA GLU A 232 -10.55 23.69 -26.08
C GLU A 232 -10.87 22.56 -25.08
N GLU A 233 -11.48 21.46 -25.51
CA GLU A 233 -11.72 20.27 -24.67
C GLU A 233 -10.42 19.53 -24.35
N ALA A 234 -9.49 19.49 -25.31
CA ALA A 234 -8.14 18.99 -25.09
C ALA A 234 -7.44 19.78 -23.97
N ALA A 235 -7.56 21.11 -24.00
CA ALA A 235 -7.01 21.97 -22.96
C ALA A 235 -7.70 21.79 -21.60
N GLN A 236 -8.99 21.44 -21.57
CA GLN A 236 -9.74 21.18 -20.33
C GLN A 236 -9.40 19.83 -19.69
N LEU A 237 -9.08 18.80 -20.48
CA LEU A 237 -8.66 17.50 -19.97
C LEU A 237 -7.37 17.53 -19.14
N PHE A 238 -6.50 18.49 -19.43
CA PHE A 238 -5.29 18.76 -18.66
C PHE A 238 -5.46 19.87 -17.61
N ARG A 239 -6.68 20.43 -17.43
CA ARG A 239 -7.00 21.26 -16.27
C ARG A 239 -7.46 20.36 -15.13
N MET A 240 -6.67 20.36 -14.06
CA MET A 240 -7.07 19.81 -12.77
C MET A 240 -8.42 20.41 -12.32
N PRO A 241 -9.41 19.61 -11.91
CA PRO A 241 -10.61 20.12 -11.28
C PRO A 241 -10.28 20.58 -9.86
N GLY A 242 -10.58 21.84 -9.53
CA GLY A 242 -10.74 22.27 -8.15
C GLY A 242 -9.57 23.06 -7.55
N GLY A 243 -9.44 24.31 -8.00
CA GLY A 243 -9.01 25.40 -7.13
C GLY A 243 -10.21 26.31 -6.86
N ASP A 244 -11.33 25.78 -6.39
CA ASP A 244 -12.46 26.59 -5.92
C ASP A 244 -12.04 27.27 -4.61
N GLY A 245 -11.26 28.33 -4.76
CA GLY A 245 -11.05 29.35 -3.77
C GLY A 245 -12.40 29.97 -3.46
N SER A 246 -13.02 29.48 -2.39
CA SER A 246 -14.09 30.15 -1.67
C SER A 246 -13.61 31.54 -1.24
N SER A 247 -13.72 32.52 -2.14
CA SER A 247 -13.66 33.94 -1.83
C SER A 247 -15.05 34.53 -2.07
N LYS A 248 -16.00 34.10 -1.22
CA LYS A 248 -17.19 34.88 -0.94
C LYS A 248 -16.85 35.79 0.23
N ASP A 249 -17.25 37.04 0.09
CA ASP A 249 -17.28 38.11 1.10
C ASP A 249 -16.06 39.03 1.17
N ALA A 250 -16.08 40.07 0.33
CA ALA A 250 -15.82 41.45 0.74
C ALA A 250 -16.13 42.44 -0.40
N ALA A 251 -17.42 42.69 -0.64
CA ALA A 251 -17.87 43.86 -1.38
C ALA A 251 -19.07 44.48 -0.66
N ALA A 252 -18.80 45.37 0.30
CA ALA A 252 -19.74 46.37 0.80
C ALA A 252 -18.99 47.46 1.58
N ALA A 253 -18.68 48.58 0.92
CA ALA A 253 -18.68 49.93 1.51
C ALA A 253 -18.43 50.97 0.40
N GLN A 254 -19.50 51.38 -0.27
CA GLN A 254 -19.64 52.76 -0.73
C GLN A 254 -19.94 53.63 0.50
N GLN A 255 -19.27 54.78 0.63
CA GLN A 255 -19.83 56.11 0.86
C GLN A 255 -18.75 57.05 1.41
N GLY A 256 -18.50 58.15 0.69
CA GLY A 256 -17.54 59.21 1.02
C GLY A 256 -17.03 59.87 -0.24
#